data_AF-A0A850MW75-F1
#
_entry.id   AF-A0A850MW75-F1
#
_cell.length_a   1.000
_cell.length_b   1.000
_cell.length_c   1.000
_cell.angle_alpha   90.00
_cell.angle_beta   90.00
_cell.angle_gamma   90.00
#
_symmetry.space_group_name_H-M   'P 1'
#
loop_
_entity.id
_entity.type
_entity.pdbx_description
1 polymer ?
#
loop_
_entity_poly.entity_id
_entity_poly.type
_entity_poly.pdbx_seq_one_letter_code
_entity_poly.pdbx_strand_id
1 'polypeptide(L)'
;MPSEKKRERTIRDIEYGYDLFNISKQFLETEKQREVYKTMRKIFGVDPLLGTDPQMYRRGGFRQSKRKAEFMKMAHQIAVERGIPMYNRAVGIPLGQRALEPYLISGTDTLVDFDDLHHVNNAAIQQMVDDMKRTVILNLDIPHRVLQVRAGKEITPETVNLYLETIQHTMAGGAVAQEHMAEINPGLTKDAYAKVITGDDEIRDMLDKRFYINIDSLFHPSRAEQLKRAIGDTMFLVVRVPTIAVRMADGGVVYRWAAMQSTMAFVSAYRLTGESIISDLAFAAKSAQLIQMGERTWFARARAQNEPGGFPFGFVADFMQCERDLEAKPFLTAIGEDLDEGRKYLYAMAEGGGMSAVLFEQYWLSFYMSGGIGFSTTVAAAGYCGNVLEEFVESLTEMLHKYTKNVKRIPPKWETIRWFVDLTIQYGMESYEKFPALTEFHWGGAHRISMIGNLAASVAGLLTGSATLGLMSMHYAIGLLMKEGWLRTGWAGQEVQDHVGSPYTGSCRIEEGVVAELRGMNYPVASFTAGHGGGYCAAAMGSMAGRGAAFSTSPVVKVAFADPHLVFDFKHPRLAIAKAALRQFRPAGERDLIIGIK
;
A
#
# COMPACT_ATOMS: atom_id res chain seq x y z
N MET A 1 6.65 72.61 -11.84
CA MET A 1 5.37 72.03 -11.38
C MET A 1 4.26 72.42 -12.35
N PRO A 2 3.73 71.47 -13.13
CA PRO A 2 2.33 71.47 -13.54
C PRO A 2 1.58 70.38 -12.77
N SER A 3 0.40 70.75 -12.27
CA SER A 3 -0.50 69.92 -11.47
C SER A 3 -0.89 68.62 -12.17
N GLU A 4 -0.56 67.48 -11.59
CA GLU A 4 -1.17 66.20 -11.94
C GLU A 4 -2.67 66.24 -11.59
N LYS A 5 -3.50 66.32 -12.63
CA LYS A 5 -4.92 65.98 -12.52
C LYS A 5 -5.00 64.52 -12.09
N LYS A 6 -5.63 64.26 -10.93
CA LYS A 6 -6.07 62.93 -10.50
C LYS A 6 -6.86 62.28 -11.63
N ARG A 7 -6.22 61.37 -12.37
CA ARG A 7 -6.88 60.51 -13.36
C ARG A 7 -7.77 59.56 -12.56
N GLU A 8 -9.09 59.63 -12.72
CA GLU A 8 -10.00 58.62 -12.19
C GLU A 8 -9.58 57.27 -12.76
N ARG A 9 -9.08 56.38 -11.89
CA ARG A 9 -8.68 55.02 -12.27
C ARG A 9 -9.95 54.26 -12.65
N THR A 10 -9.98 53.70 -13.85
CA THR A 10 -11.08 52.83 -14.25
C THR A 10 -11.03 51.53 -13.45
N ILE A 11 -12.14 50.80 -13.33
CA ILE A 11 -12.18 49.48 -12.65
C ILE A 11 -11.13 48.53 -13.25
N ARG A 12 -10.89 48.62 -14.58
CA ARG A 12 -9.83 47.87 -15.27
C ARG A 12 -8.41 48.28 -14.85
N ASP A 13 -8.15 49.56 -14.58
CA ASP A 13 -6.84 50.01 -14.07
C ASP A 13 -6.58 49.51 -12.63
N ILE A 14 -7.64 49.29 -11.85
CA ILE A 14 -7.56 48.71 -10.50
C ILE A 14 -7.30 47.20 -10.60
N GLU A 15 -7.96 46.49 -11.53
CA GLU A 15 -7.74 45.06 -11.79
C GLU A 15 -6.30 44.76 -12.24
N TYR A 16 -5.70 45.61 -13.09
CA TYR A 16 -4.29 45.48 -13.51
C TYR A 16 -3.28 46.12 -12.54
N GLY A 17 -3.75 46.89 -11.56
CA GLY A 17 -2.93 47.48 -10.49
C GLY A 17 -2.70 46.54 -9.31
N TYR A 18 -3.37 45.39 -9.27
CA TYR A 18 -3.10 44.32 -8.33
C TYR A 18 -1.80 43.61 -8.71
N ASP A 19 -0.68 44.13 -8.23
CA ASP A 19 0.56 43.38 -8.19
C ASP A 19 0.37 42.18 -7.25
N LEU A 20 0.00 41.03 -7.82
CA LEU A 20 -0.14 39.76 -7.12
C LEU A 20 1.13 39.42 -6.32
N PHE A 21 2.29 39.94 -6.72
CA PHE A 21 3.55 39.77 -6.01
C PHE A 21 3.62 40.59 -4.71
N ASN A 22 2.95 41.74 -4.63
CA ASN A 22 2.84 42.50 -3.39
C ASN A 22 1.78 41.93 -2.44
N ILE A 23 0.73 41.32 -2.98
CA ILE A 23 -0.24 40.56 -2.18
C ILE A 23 0.41 39.30 -1.62
N SER A 24 1.16 38.54 -2.43
CA SER A 24 1.82 37.31 -1.96
C SER A 24 2.79 37.56 -0.81
N LYS A 25 3.46 38.72 -0.78
CA LYS A 25 4.31 39.15 0.35
C LYS A 25 3.56 39.23 1.67
N GLN A 26 2.27 39.57 1.68
CA GLN A 26 1.46 39.63 2.90
C GLN A 26 1.22 38.23 3.50
N PHE A 27 1.27 37.19 2.67
CA PHE A 27 1.03 35.81 3.07
C PHE A 27 2.31 35.02 3.31
N LEU A 28 3.50 35.57 3.02
CA LEU A 28 4.78 34.84 3.16
C LEU A 28 5.01 34.29 4.56
N GLU A 29 4.69 35.06 5.61
CA GLU A 29 4.85 34.57 6.98
C GLU A 29 3.89 33.41 7.30
N THR A 30 2.68 33.43 6.74
CA THR A 30 1.73 32.31 6.83
C THR A 30 2.28 31.09 6.08
N GLU A 31 2.85 31.26 4.89
CA GLU A 31 3.42 30.17 4.11
C GLU A 31 4.62 29.51 4.79
N LYS A 32 5.43 30.28 5.52
CA LYS A 32 6.55 29.75 6.32
C LYS A 32 6.09 28.87 7.49
N GLN A 33 4.83 28.99 7.92
CA GLN A 33 4.27 28.16 8.98
C GLN A 33 3.80 26.79 8.50
N ARG A 34 3.63 26.60 7.19
CA ARG A 34 3.19 25.34 6.57
C ARG A 34 4.22 24.22 6.79
N GLU A 35 3.72 23.00 6.88
CA GLU A 35 4.54 21.82 7.16
C GLU A 35 5.50 21.52 6.01
N VAL A 36 5.04 21.73 4.77
CA VAL A 36 5.89 21.57 3.58
C VAL A 36 7.07 22.54 3.59
N TYR A 37 6.88 23.80 4.01
CA TYR A 37 7.98 24.75 4.12
C TYR A 37 9.00 24.29 5.16
N LYS A 38 8.54 23.93 6.36
CA LYS A 38 9.39 23.44 7.46
C LYS A 38 10.19 22.20 7.04
N THR A 39 9.53 21.25 6.39
CA THR A 39 10.14 19.98 5.99
C THR A 39 11.14 20.18 4.85
N MET A 40 10.81 20.94 3.81
CA MET A 40 11.76 21.27 2.74
C MET A 40 12.96 22.04 3.28
N ARG A 41 12.76 22.96 4.23
CA ARG A 41 13.85 23.69 4.88
C ARG A 41 14.76 22.75 5.66
N LYS A 42 14.19 21.77 6.37
CA LYS A 42 14.93 20.72 7.09
C LYS A 42 15.74 19.84 6.15
N ILE A 43 15.16 19.44 5.01
CA ILE A 43 15.78 18.54 4.02
C ILE A 43 16.93 19.22 3.26
N PHE A 44 16.70 20.43 2.74
CA PHE A 44 17.68 21.12 1.90
C PHE A 44 18.64 22.03 2.67
N GLY A 45 18.29 22.44 3.90
CA GLY A 45 19.09 23.36 4.72
C GLY A 45 19.12 24.79 4.19
N VAL A 46 18.24 25.14 3.25
CA VAL A 46 18.10 26.49 2.66
C VAL A 46 16.64 26.92 2.68
N ASP A 47 16.38 28.20 2.37
CA ASP A 47 15.01 28.68 2.21
C ASP A 47 14.31 27.93 1.06
N PRO A 48 13.20 27.22 1.29
CA PRO A 48 12.44 26.50 0.27
C PRO A 48 11.96 27.36 -0.91
N LEU A 49 11.86 28.68 -0.71
CA LEU A 49 11.44 29.64 -1.73
C LEU A 49 12.60 30.10 -2.62
N LEU A 50 13.83 29.67 -2.34
CA LEU A 50 14.98 30.01 -3.15
C LEU A 50 14.87 29.34 -4.54
N GLY A 51 14.86 30.15 -5.59
CA GLY A 51 14.74 29.66 -6.97
C GLY A 51 16.02 29.05 -7.55
N THR A 52 17.14 29.09 -6.83
CA THR A 52 18.46 28.61 -7.30
C THR A 52 19.20 27.87 -6.19
N ASP A 53 19.82 26.73 -6.49
CA ASP A 53 20.72 26.03 -5.54
C ASP A 53 22.12 26.69 -5.59
N PRO A 54 22.56 27.42 -4.53
CA PRO A 54 23.87 28.07 -4.53
C PRO A 54 25.05 27.09 -4.47
N GLN A 55 24.78 25.83 -4.12
CA GLN A 55 25.79 24.76 -4.01
C GLN A 55 25.77 23.82 -5.21
N MET A 56 24.97 24.08 -6.24
CA MET A 56 24.95 23.26 -7.45
C MET A 56 26.36 23.11 -8.03
N TYR A 57 26.74 21.89 -8.38
CA TYR A 57 28.07 21.47 -8.84
C TYR A 57 29.22 21.63 -7.83
N ARG A 58 28.96 22.09 -6.60
CA ARG A 58 29.97 22.38 -5.57
C ARG A 58 29.94 21.43 -4.37
N ARG A 59 29.11 20.38 -4.43
CA ARG A 59 28.89 19.41 -3.33
C ARG A 59 29.88 18.23 -3.30
N GLY A 60 30.88 18.21 -4.19
CA GLY A 60 31.87 17.13 -4.23
C GLY A 60 31.35 15.80 -4.79
N GLY A 61 30.23 15.82 -5.52
CA GLY A 61 29.65 14.65 -6.18
C GLY A 61 29.01 13.68 -5.19
N PHE A 62 29.19 12.37 -5.41
CA PHE A 62 28.61 11.33 -4.55
C PHE A 62 29.14 11.33 -3.11
N ARG A 63 30.29 11.99 -2.86
CA ARG A 63 30.95 12.04 -1.55
C ARG A 63 30.14 12.78 -0.49
N GLN A 64 29.14 13.56 -0.90
CA GLN A 64 28.20 14.18 0.04
C GLN A 64 27.30 13.15 0.77
N SER A 65 27.11 11.96 0.21
CA SER A 65 26.26 10.92 0.82
C SER A 65 27.10 9.87 1.54
N LYS A 66 26.74 9.61 2.80
CA LYS A 66 27.37 8.57 3.63
C LYS A 66 27.14 7.19 3.03
N ARG A 67 25.90 6.89 2.60
CA ARG A 67 25.59 5.59 2.00
C ARG A 67 26.34 5.32 0.71
N LYS A 68 26.46 6.32 -0.18
CA LYS A 68 27.26 6.15 -1.41
C LYS A 68 28.74 5.90 -1.12
N ALA A 69 29.30 6.52 -0.08
CA ALA A 69 30.68 6.28 0.36
C ALA A 69 30.87 4.86 0.93
N GLU A 70 29.93 4.39 1.76
CA GLU A 70 29.89 3.01 2.27
C GLU A 70 29.86 1.99 1.12
N PHE A 71 28.99 2.23 0.12
CA PHE A 71 28.87 1.36 -1.05
C PHE A 71 30.16 1.29 -1.86
N MET A 72 30.88 2.41 -2.03
CA MET A 72 32.18 2.40 -2.72
C MET A 72 33.23 1.57 -1.97
N LYS A 73 33.27 1.64 -0.63
CA LYS A 73 34.20 0.85 0.18
C LYS A 73 33.91 -0.65 0.05
N MET A 74 32.64 -1.03 0.20
CA MET A 74 32.22 -2.44 0.06
C MET A 74 32.46 -2.95 -1.37
N ALA A 75 32.11 -2.16 -2.38
CA ALA A 75 32.30 -2.56 -3.78
C ALA A 75 33.77 -2.77 -4.13
N HIS A 76 34.68 -1.96 -3.57
CA HIS A 76 36.11 -2.16 -3.75
C HIS A 76 36.58 -3.49 -3.14
N GLN A 77 36.20 -3.77 -1.89
CA GLN A 77 36.51 -5.03 -1.22
C GLN A 77 36.01 -6.23 -2.04
N ILE A 78 34.73 -6.22 -2.43
CA ILE A 78 34.13 -7.30 -3.22
C ILE A 78 34.84 -7.47 -4.57
N ALA A 79 35.18 -6.37 -5.24
CA ALA A 79 35.86 -6.42 -6.53
C ALA A 79 37.26 -7.05 -6.43
N VAL A 80 38.00 -6.76 -5.35
CA VAL A 80 39.31 -7.37 -5.07
C VAL A 80 39.15 -8.85 -4.73
N GLU A 81 38.24 -9.20 -3.83
CA GLU A 81 38.03 -10.59 -3.37
C GLU A 81 37.59 -11.52 -4.51
N ARG A 82 36.68 -11.05 -5.38
CA ARG A 82 36.14 -11.87 -6.48
C ARG A 82 36.91 -11.73 -7.81
N GLY A 83 37.85 -10.78 -7.90
CA GLY A 83 38.63 -10.50 -9.12
C GLY A 83 37.82 -9.90 -10.29
N ILE A 84 36.61 -9.38 -10.04
CA ILE A 84 35.72 -8.83 -11.08
C ILE A 84 35.24 -7.44 -10.65
N PRO A 85 35.40 -6.38 -11.47
CA PRO A 85 34.90 -5.05 -11.15
C PRO A 85 33.45 -5.04 -10.69
N MET A 86 33.13 -4.17 -9.73
CA MET A 86 31.78 -3.97 -9.18
C MET A 86 31.40 -2.50 -9.27
N TYR A 87 30.28 -2.12 -8.63
CA TYR A 87 29.81 -0.74 -8.43
C TYR A 87 30.98 0.25 -8.30
N ASN A 88 31.05 1.19 -9.25
CA ASN A 88 32.12 2.15 -9.35
C ASN A 88 31.56 3.49 -9.84
N ARG A 89 31.80 4.56 -9.06
CA ARG A 89 31.34 5.92 -9.39
C ARG A 89 32.18 6.65 -10.44
N ALA A 90 33.24 6.03 -10.94
CA ALA A 90 33.98 6.50 -12.12
C ALA A 90 33.29 6.13 -13.45
N VAL A 91 32.28 5.25 -13.42
CA VAL A 91 31.54 4.82 -14.62
C VAL A 91 30.27 5.64 -14.79
N GLY A 92 29.98 6.07 -16.03
CA GLY A 92 28.78 6.84 -16.38
C GLY A 92 28.90 8.32 -16.04
N ILE A 93 27.78 8.94 -15.68
CA ILE A 93 27.72 10.38 -15.33
C ILE A 93 28.04 10.55 -13.83
N PRO A 94 28.91 11.51 -13.45
CA PRO A 94 29.20 11.80 -12.05
C PRO A 94 27.95 12.26 -11.28
N LEU A 95 27.44 11.42 -10.38
CA LEU A 95 26.29 11.76 -9.53
C LEU A 95 26.64 12.76 -8.42
N GLY A 96 25.62 13.46 -7.91
CA GLY A 96 25.74 14.40 -6.79
C GLY A 96 26.19 15.80 -7.20
N GLN A 97 25.83 16.24 -8.41
CA GLN A 97 26.00 17.63 -8.82
C GLN A 97 24.97 18.54 -8.13
N ARG A 98 23.73 18.07 -7.99
CA ARG A 98 22.74 18.63 -7.05
C ARG A 98 22.89 18.00 -5.67
N ALA A 99 22.07 18.45 -4.72
CA ALA A 99 21.91 17.76 -3.45
C ALA A 99 21.55 16.29 -3.68
N LEU A 100 22.12 15.40 -2.86
CA LEU A 100 21.58 14.07 -2.63
C LEU A 100 20.81 14.17 -1.32
N GLU A 101 19.57 14.65 -1.41
CA GLU A 101 18.73 14.96 -0.27
C GLU A 101 18.42 13.72 0.59
N PRO A 102 18.37 13.87 1.93
CA PRO A 102 17.80 12.86 2.79
C PRO A 102 16.27 12.86 2.67
N TYR A 103 15.65 11.72 2.96
CA TYR A 103 14.20 11.56 2.97
C TYR A 103 13.70 11.43 4.40
N LEU A 104 12.77 12.30 4.79
CA LEU A 104 12.01 12.16 6.03
C LEU A 104 10.88 11.15 5.77
N ILE A 105 10.83 10.04 6.50
CA ILE A 105 9.69 9.12 6.38
C ILE A 105 8.50 9.73 7.12
N SER A 106 7.41 9.97 6.40
CA SER A 106 6.25 10.68 6.91
C SER A 106 5.65 10.02 8.16
N GLY A 107 5.14 10.84 9.08
CA GLY A 107 4.62 10.36 10.38
C GLY A 107 5.69 9.92 11.37
N THR A 108 6.97 10.16 11.06
CA THR A 108 8.12 9.86 11.93
C THR A 108 9.12 11.01 11.95
N ASP A 109 10.11 10.96 12.85
CA ASP A 109 11.27 11.87 12.85
C ASP A 109 12.50 11.30 12.11
N THR A 110 12.30 10.21 11.35
CA THR A 110 13.39 9.43 10.77
C THR A 110 13.82 10.00 9.42
N LEU A 111 15.00 10.64 9.39
CA LEU A 111 15.70 11.06 8.16
C LEU A 111 16.69 9.98 7.71
N VAL A 112 16.60 9.56 6.47
CA VAL A 112 17.45 8.50 5.89
C VAL A 112 18.04 8.91 4.55
N ASP A 113 19.15 8.28 4.17
CA ASP A 113 19.66 8.39 2.81
C ASP A 113 18.64 7.73 1.86
N PHE A 114 18.43 8.30 0.66
CA PHE A 114 17.45 7.78 -0.30
C PHE A 114 17.66 6.29 -0.64
N ASP A 115 18.91 5.84 -0.64
CA ASP A 115 19.30 4.44 -0.84
C ASP A 115 18.67 3.46 0.16
N ASP A 116 18.38 3.91 1.39
CA ASP A 116 17.82 3.10 2.47
C ASP A 116 16.32 2.83 2.27
N LEU A 117 15.69 3.57 1.36
CA LEU A 117 14.31 3.35 0.95
C LEU A 117 14.18 2.27 -0.13
N HIS A 118 15.26 1.91 -0.83
CA HIS A 118 15.21 0.90 -1.91
C HIS A 118 14.80 -0.48 -1.36
N HIS A 119 13.94 -1.22 -2.07
CA HIS A 119 13.33 -2.46 -1.53
C HIS A 119 14.38 -3.54 -1.20
N VAL A 120 15.47 -3.62 -1.97
CA VAL A 120 16.62 -4.51 -1.67
C VAL A 120 17.33 -4.13 -0.36
N ASN A 121 17.36 -2.84 0.00
CA ASN A 121 18.05 -2.34 1.19
C ASN A 121 17.11 -2.21 2.41
N ASN A 122 15.81 -2.47 2.24
CA ASN A 122 14.79 -2.29 3.26
C ASN A 122 14.06 -3.61 3.56
N ALA A 123 14.43 -4.26 4.66
CA ALA A 123 13.89 -5.55 5.05
C ALA A 123 12.38 -5.52 5.38
N ALA A 124 11.83 -4.40 5.83
CA ALA A 124 10.39 -4.28 6.10
C ALA A 124 9.58 -4.31 4.81
N ILE A 125 10.06 -3.64 3.75
CA ILE A 125 9.40 -3.68 2.43
C ILE A 125 9.37 -5.10 1.87
N GLN A 126 10.47 -5.85 2.01
CA GLN A 126 10.51 -7.26 1.61
C GLN A 126 9.51 -8.09 2.43
N GLN A 127 9.54 -7.95 3.75
CA GLN A 127 8.67 -8.70 4.65
C GLN A 127 7.18 -8.38 4.45
N MET A 128 6.83 -7.12 4.14
CA MET A 128 5.47 -6.72 3.79
C MET A 128 4.94 -7.56 2.63
N VAL A 129 5.74 -7.69 1.58
CA VAL A 129 5.35 -8.49 0.41
C VAL A 129 5.38 -9.98 0.74
N ASP A 130 6.36 -10.46 1.49
CA ASP A 130 6.40 -11.86 1.92
C ASP A 130 5.17 -12.24 2.75
N ASP A 131 4.72 -11.39 3.69
CA ASP A 131 3.51 -11.59 4.50
C ASP A 131 2.23 -11.59 3.66
N MET A 132 2.14 -10.74 2.62
CA MET A 132 1.05 -10.81 1.64
C MET A 132 1.10 -12.11 0.84
N LYS A 133 2.26 -12.44 0.26
CA LYS A 133 2.45 -13.61 -0.62
C LYS A 133 2.16 -14.91 0.11
N ARG A 134 2.71 -15.10 1.31
CA ARG A 134 2.66 -16.35 2.08
C ARG A 134 1.32 -16.64 2.76
N THR A 135 0.30 -15.83 2.48
CA THR A 135 -1.03 -15.93 3.07
C THR A 135 -2.02 -16.57 2.10
N VAL A 136 -2.79 -17.55 2.55
CA VAL A 136 -4.02 -18.01 1.88
C VAL A 136 -5.09 -18.26 2.94
N ILE A 137 -6.35 -18.27 2.53
CA ILE A 137 -7.47 -18.51 3.44
C ILE A 137 -8.28 -19.70 2.92
N LEU A 138 -8.54 -20.66 3.80
CA LEU A 138 -9.31 -21.87 3.50
C LEU A 138 -10.65 -21.80 4.23
N ASN A 139 -11.77 -21.96 3.53
CA ASN A 139 -13.05 -22.17 4.19
C ASN A 139 -13.18 -23.64 4.64
N LEU A 140 -13.54 -23.86 5.91
CA LEU A 140 -13.63 -25.18 6.54
C LEU A 140 -15.00 -25.88 6.41
N ASP A 141 -16.02 -25.24 5.83
CA ASP A 141 -17.37 -25.78 5.69
C ASP A 141 -17.40 -27.08 4.88
N ILE A 142 -16.70 -27.12 3.73
CA ILE A 142 -16.61 -28.35 2.92
C ILE A 142 -15.82 -29.44 3.64
N PRO A 143 -14.61 -29.18 4.17
CA PRO A 143 -13.91 -30.15 5.01
C PRO A 143 -14.78 -30.72 6.13
N HIS A 144 -15.49 -29.88 6.87
CA HIS A 144 -16.39 -30.29 7.93
C HIS A 144 -17.54 -31.16 7.42
N ARG A 145 -18.17 -30.78 6.31
CA ARG A 145 -19.24 -31.59 5.70
C ARG A 145 -18.74 -32.94 5.20
N VAL A 146 -17.52 -33.00 4.64
CA VAL A 146 -16.88 -34.25 4.21
C VAL A 146 -16.66 -35.17 5.42
N LEU A 147 -16.19 -34.62 6.54
CA LEU A 147 -16.00 -35.38 7.79
C LEU A 147 -17.32 -35.99 8.29
N GLN A 148 -18.39 -35.18 8.36
CA GLN A 148 -19.68 -35.62 8.87
C GLN A 148 -20.35 -36.63 7.95
N VAL A 149 -20.43 -36.33 6.64
CA VAL A 149 -21.25 -37.10 5.70
C VAL A 149 -20.49 -38.29 5.11
N ARG A 150 -19.20 -38.14 4.79
CA ARG A 150 -18.41 -39.21 4.13
C ARG A 150 -17.56 -40.01 5.10
N ALA A 151 -16.97 -39.35 6.12
CA ALA A 151 -16.12 -40.03 7.08
C ALA A 151 -16.88 -40.53 8.33
N GLY A 152 -18.14 -40.11 8.51
CA GLY A 152 -18.94 -40.45 9.69
C GLY A 152 -18.33 -39.94 10.99
N LYS A 153 -17.62 -38.81 10.95
CA LYS A 153 -16.95 -38.19 12.10
C LYS A 153 -17.78 -37.03 12.64
N GLU A 154 -17.87 -36.95 13.96
CA GLU A 154 -18.45 -35.79 14.63
C GLU A 154 -17.46 -34.63 14.65
N ILE A 155 -18.00 -33.41 14.68
CA ILE A 155 -17.22 -32.17 14.76
C ILE A 155 -17.64 -31.48 16.04
N THR A 156 -16.72 -31.38 16.98
CA THR A 156 -16.92 -30.76 18.30
C THR A 156 -15.83 -29.72 18.54
N PRO A 157 -16.01 -28.82 19.53
CA PRO A 157 -14.95 -27.91 19.96
C PRO A 157 -13.61 -28.62 20.21
N GLU A 158 -13.63 -29.79 20.83
CA GLU A 158 -12.42 -30.57 21.13
C GLU A 158 -11.74 -31.07 19.86
N THR A 159 -12.48 -31.60 18.88
CA THR A 159 -11.90 -32.11 17.63
C THR A 159 -11.37 -30.97 16.75
N VAL A 160 -12.06 -29.82 16.76
CA VAL A 160 -11.61 -28.61 16.06
C VAL A 160 -10.34 -28.06 16.71
N ASN A 161 -10.29 -27.95 18.03
CA ASN A 161 -9.09 -27.48 18.73
C ASN A 161 -7.90 -28.44 18.54
N LEU A 162 -8.14 -29.75 18.52
CA LEU A 162 -7.10 -30.73 18.20
C LEU A 162 -6.57 -30.53 16.76
N TYR A 163 -7.46 -30.27 15.79
CA TYR A 163 -7.04 -29.93 14.43
C TYR A 163 -6.22 -28.63 14.40
N LEU A 164 -6.66 -27.58 15.12
CA LEU A 164 -5.97 -26.29 15.17
C LEU A 164 -4.60 -26.37 15.86
N GLU A 165 -4.42 -27.26 16.83
CA GLU A 165 -3.11 -27.57 17.40
C GLU A 165 -2.24 -28.37 16.42
N THR A 166 -2.81 -29.42 15.81
CA THR A 166 -2.11 -30.29 14.87
C THR A 166 -1.61 -29.52 13.63
N ILE A 167 -2.40 -28.57 13.13
CA ILE A 167 -2.01 -27.79 11.95
C ILE A 167 -0.84 -26.84 12.23
N GLN A 168 -0.61 -26.39 13.47
CA GLN A 168 0.59 -25.60 13.75
C GLN A 168 1.85 -26.43 13.51
N HIS A 169 1.82 -27.70 13.94
CA HIS A 169 2.92 -28.65 13.74
C HIS A 169 3.13 -28.99 12.25
N THR A 170 2.07 -29.36 11.53
CA THR A 170 2.21 -29.70 10.10
C THR A 170 2.58 -28.48 9.25
N MET A 171 2.02 -27.30 9.55
CA MET A 171 2.30 -26.08 8.78
C MET A 171 3.79 -25.69 8.84
N ALA A 172 4.44 -25.91 9.98
CA ALA A 172 5.86 -25.68 10.18
C ALA A 172 6.76 -26.74 9.50
N GLY A 173 6.19 -27.81 8.94
CA GLY A 173 6.89 -28.90 8.27
C GLY A 173 7.15 -30.13 9.13
N GLY A 174 6.35 -30.35 10.18
CA GLY A 174 6.39 -31.54 11.02
C GLY A 174 5.53 -32.70 10.50
N ALA A 175 6.00 -33.93 10.67
CA ALA A 175 5.31 -35.14 10.23
C ALA A 175 4.30 -35.63 11.29
N VAL A 176 3.18 -36.23 10.85
CA VAL A 176 2.09 -36.70 11.75
C VAL A 176 1.61 -38.12 11.48
N ALA A 177 2.11 -38.78 10.42
CA ALA A 177 1.56 -40.07 9.98
C ALA A 177 2.62 -41.10 9.60
N GLN A 178 3.63 -40.69 8.84
CA GLN A 178 4.67 -41.60 8.35
C GLN A 178 5.86 -41.61 9.31
N GLU A 179 6.38 -42.80 9.60
CA GLU A 179 7.63 -43.01 10.33
C GLU A 179 8.85 -42.66 9.44
N HIS A 180 9.98 -42.33 10.06
CA HIS A 180 11.26 -42.06 9.39
C HIS A 180 11.17 -40.89 8.37
N MET A 181 10.39 -39.86 8.70
CA MET A 181 10.33 -38.64 7.90
C MET A 181 11.42 -37.65 8.29
N ALA A 182 12.02 -37.00 7.29
CA ALA A 182 12.78 -35.78 7.53
C ALA A 182 11.82 -34.61 7.73
N GLU A 183 12.08 -33.80 8.76
CA GLU A 183 11.28 -32.63 9.12
C GLU A 183 12.08 -31.34 8.87
N ILE A 184 11.37 -30.22 8.83
CA ILE A 184 12.00 -28.90 8.67
C ILE A 184 12.41 -28.36 10.04
N ASN A 185 13.62 -27.80 10.15
CA ASN A 185 14.08 -27.15 11.38
C ASN A 185 13.08 -26.03 11.78
N PRO A 186 12.41 -26.12 12.95
CA PRO A 186 11.39 -25.14 13.36
C PRO A 186 11.91 -23.70 13.44
N GLY A 187 13.21 -23.51 13.65
CA GLY A 187 13.83 -22.18 13.65
C GLY A 187 13.79 -21.47 12.29
N LEU A 188 13.71 -22.22 11.19
CA LEU A 188 13.61 -21.69 9.82
C LEU A 188 12.16 -21.42 9.40
N THR A 189 11.19 -21.97 10.12
CA THR A 189 9.75 -21.88 9.83
C THR A 189 8.95 -21.27 10.97
N LYS A 190 9.61 -20.59 11.91
CA LYS A 190 9.00 -20.00 13.12
C LYS A 190 7.87 -19.00 12.87
N ASP A 191 7.79 -18.44 11.66
CA ASP A 191 6.77 -17.50 11.23
C ASP A 191 5.57 -18.18 10.56
N ALA A 192 5.60 -19.51 10.40
CA ALA A 192 4.51 -20.28 9.83
C ALA A 192 3.51 -20.72 10.91
N TYR A 193 2.23 -20.46 10.66
CA TYR A 193 1.15 -20.79 11.58
C TYR A 193 -0.20 -20.70 10.86
N ALA A 194 -1.26 -21.14 11.53
CA ALA A 194 -2.63 -20.94 11.06
C ALA A 194 -3.55 -20.41 12.17
N LYS A 195 -4.51 -19.57 11.81
CA LYS A 195 -5.55 -19.06 12.73
C LYS A 195 -6.92 -19.08 12.08
N VAL A 196 -7.96 -19.05 12.90
CA VAL A 196 -9.36 -19.05 12.48
C VAL A 196 -9.94 -17.64 12.56
N ILE A 197 -10.81 -17.34 11.60
CA ILE A 197 -11.74 -16.23 11.59
C ILE A 197 -13.16 -16.81 11.52
N THR A 198 -14.05 -16.27 12.34
CA THR A 198 -15.51 -16.47 12.26
C THR A 198 -16.20 -15.20 12.74
N GLY A 199 -17.40 -14.93 12.23
CA GLY A 199 -18.28 -13.87 12.72
C GLY A 199 -19.20 -14.32 13.85
N ASP A 200 -19.22 -15.62 14.16
CA ASP A 200 -20.06 -16.20 15.20
C ASP A 200 -19.32 -16.25 16.54
N ASP A 201 -19.90 -15.57 17.54
CA ASP A 201 -19.32 -15.44 18.87
C ASP A 201 -19.39 -16.76 19.67
N GLU A 202 -20.39 -17.63 19.41
CA GLU A 202 -20.49 -18.95 20.05
C GLU A 202 -19.38 -19.87 19.54
N ILE A 203 -19.19 -19.93 18.21
CA ILE A 203 -18.08 -20.69 17.61
C ILE A 203 -16.76 -20.17 18.14
N ARG A 204 -16.55 -18.85 18.17
CA ARG A 204 -15.35 -18.23 18.73
C ARG A 204 -15.08 -18.69 20.16
N ASP A 205 -16.09 -18.66 21.03
CA ASP A 205 -15.94 -18.96 22.45
C ASP A 205 -15.63 -20.45 22.73
N MET A 206 -15.91 -21.31 21.76
CA MET A 206 -15.56 -22.74 21.77
C MET A 206 -14.11 -23.02 21.33
N LEU A 207 -13.43 -22.06 20.69
CA LEU A 207 -12.06 -22.24 20.20
C LEU A 207 -11.02 -21.81 21.24
N ASP A 208 -9.85 -22.46 21.20
CA ASP A 208 -8.68 -22.01 21.93
C ASP A 208 -8.27 -20.61 21.44
N LYS A 209 -8.19 -19.66 22.38
CA LYS A 209 -7.88 -18.25 22.13
C LYS A 209 -6.54 -18.05 21.42
N ARG A 210 -5.62 -19.02 21.49
CA ARG A 210 -4.33 -18.99 20.76
C ARG A 210 -4.51 -19.01 19.24
N PHE A 211 -5.58 -19.62 18.74
CA PHE A 211 -5.75 -19.92 17.32
C PHE A 211 -6.78 -19.06 16.60
N TYR A 212 -7.21 -17.94 17.20
CA TYR A 212 -8.26 -17.08 16.63
C TYR A 212 -7.78 -15.64 16.43
N ILE A 213 -8.23 -14.99 15.35
CA ILE A 213 -8.03 -13.56 15.12
C ILE A 213 -9.22 -12.79 15.70
N ASN A 214 -8.99 -12.12 16.83
CA ASN A 214 -10.05 -11.48 17.60
C ASN A 214 -10.54 -10.14 17.03
N ILE A 215 -11.61 -10.23 16.22
CA ILE A 215 -12.27 -9.10 15.55
C ILE A 215 -12.66 -8.01 16.55
N ASP A 216 -13.32 -8.37 17.66
CA ASP A 216 -13.80 -7.40 18.64
C ASP A 216 -12.68 -6.64 19.36
N SER A 217 -11.49 -7.26 19.48
CA SER A 217 -10.32 -6.62 20.10
C SER A 217 -9.46 -5.80 19.13
N LEU A 218 -9.60 -6.05 17.83
CA LEU A 218 -8.71 -5.51 16.80
C LEU A 218 -9.33 -4.39 15.98
N PHE A 219 -10.66 -4.29 15.98
CA PHE A 219 -11.42 -3.29 15.23
C PHE A 219 -12.27 -2.44 16.15
N HIS A 220 -12.59 -1.22 15.71
CA HIS A 220 -13.64 -0.42 16.34
C HIS A 220 -14.95 -1.24 16.43
N PRO A 221 -15.75 -1.14 17.51
CA PRO A 221 -16.95 -1.95 17.70
C PRO A 221 -17.91 -1.95 16.50
N SER A 222 -18.16 -0.79 15.90
CA SER A 222 -19.03 -0.67 14.72
C SER A 222 -18.46 -1.36 13.46
N ARG A 223 -17.12 -1.45 13.34
CA ARG A 223 -16.46 -2.18 12.25
C ARG A 223 -16.49 -3.68 12.53
N ALA A 224 -16.23 -4.06 13.77
CA ALA A 224 -16.31 -5.45 14.22
C ALA A 224 -17.70 -6.03 13.93
N GLU A 225 -18.77 -5.29 14.25
CA GLU A 225 -20.15 -5.69 13.93
C GLU A 225 -20.36 -5.91 12.43
N GLN A 226 -19.95 -4.98 11.58
CA GLN A 226 -20.06 -5.13 10.12
C GLN A 226 -19.29 -6.35 9.59
N LEU A 227 -18.07 -6.58 10.10
CA LEU A 227 -17.22 -7.70 9.70
C LEU A 227 -17.82 -9.03 10.14
N LYS A 228 -18.22 -9.15 11.41
CA LYS A 228 -18.86 -10.37 11.94
C LYS A 228 -20.12 -10.71 11.16
N ARG A 229 -20.97 -9.72 10.90
CA ARG A 229 -22.18 -9.90 10.10
C ARG A 229 -21.88 -10.35 8.66
N ALA A 230 -20.83 -9.82 8.05
CA ALA A 230 -20.47 -10.16 6.67
C ALA A 230 -19.79 -11.54 6.55
N ILE A 231 -19.10 -12.00 7.60
CA ILE A 231 -18.44 -13.30 7.66
C ILE A 231 -19.43 -14.41 8.02
N GLY A 232 -20.38 -14.15 8.92
CA GLY A 232 -21.36 -15.13 9.38
C GLY A 232 -20.75 -16.22 10.25
N ASP A 233 -21.35 -17.40 10.22
CA ASP A 233 -21.01 -18.59 11.00
C ASP A 233 -19.91 -19.45 10.38
N THR A 234 -19.48 -19.15 9.15
CA THR A 234 -18.39 -19.86 8.50
C THR A 234 -17.07 -19.72 9.27
N MET A 235 -16.34 -20.82 9.39
CA MET A 235 -14.96 -20.84 9.87
C MET A 235 -13.98 -20.74 8.70
N PHE A 236 -13.19 -19.67 8.67
CA PHE A 236 -12.11 -19.47 7.73
C PHE A 236 -10.76 -19.67 8.41
N LEU A 237 -9.95 -20.59 7.90
CA LEU A 237 -8.58 -20.80 8.33
C LEU A 237 -7.63 -19.92 7.52
N VAL A 238 -7.06 -18.91 8.16
CA VAL A 238 -5.96 -18.10 7.63
C VAL A 238 -4.66 -18.88 7.81
N VAL A 239 -4.03 -19.26 6.72
CA VAL A 239 -2.77 -19.99 6.71
C VAL A 239 -1.64 -19.06 6.32
N ARG A 240 -0.58 -19.07 7.14
CA ARG A 240 0.69 -18.41 6.85
C ARG A 240 1.76 -19.47 6.62
N VAL A 241 2.19 -19.59 5.38
CA VAL A 241 3.30 -20.46 4.98
C VAL A 241 4.63 -19.79 5.41
N PRO A 242 5.72 -20.54 5.67
CA PRO A 242 6.99 -19.94 6.05
C PRO A 242 7.51 -18.93 5.01
N THR A 243 8.02 -17.77 5.45
CA THR A 243 8.64 -16.76 4.56
C THR A 243 9.75 -17.38 3.70
N ILE A 244 10.55 -18.30 4.26
CA ILE A 244 11.61 -18.98 3.49
C ILE A 244 11.08 -19.74 2.27
N ALA A 245 9.85 -20.29 2.35
CA ALA A 245 9.26 -21.04 1.25
C ALA A 245 8.92 -20.15 0.05
N VAL A 246 8.33 -18.97 0.28
CA VAL A 246 7.98 -18.03 -0.81
C VAL A 246 9.19 -17.29 -1.38
N ARG A 247 10.29 -17.22 -0.62
CA ARG A 247 11.58 -16.68 -1.07
C ARG A 247 12.38 -17.70 -1.88
N MET A 248 12.24 -19.00 -1.60
CA MET A 248 12.86 -20.09 -2.36
C MET A 248 12.07 -20.48 -3.62
N ALA A 249 10.74 -20.37 -3.56
CA ALA A 249 9.84 -20.67 -4.65
C ALA A 249 9.15 -19.38 -5.14
N ASP A 250 7.82 -19.32 -5.06
CA ASP A 250 6.99 -18.19 -5.46
C ASP A 250 5.66 -18.19 -4.66
N GLY A 251 4.76 -17.25 -4.94
CA GLY A 251 3.42 -17.24 -4.32
C GLY A 251 2.57 -18.48 -4.64
N GLY A 252 2.86 -19.18 -5.74
CA GLY A 252 2.17 -20.40 -6.14
C GLY A 252 2.42 -21.57 -5.19
N VAL A 253 3.54 -21.59 -4.46
CA VAL A 253 3.80 -22.63 -3.46
C VAL A 253 2.79 -22.62 -2.32
N VAL A 254 2.21 -21.44 -2.03
CA VAL A 254 1.52 -21.15 -0.77
C VAL A 254 0.24 -21.96 -0.63
N TYR A 255 -0.64 -21.93 -1.62
CA TYR A 255 -1.88 -22.69 -1.56
C TYR A 255 -1.65 -24.20 -1.59
N ARG A 256 -0.58 -24.65 -2.27
CA ARG A 256 -0.20 -26.07 -2.31
C ARG A 256 0.29 -26.51 -0.94
N TRP A 257 1.20 -25.75 -0.33
CA TRP A 257 1.69 -26.00 1.01
C TRP A 257 0.55 -26.03 2.02
N ALA A 258 -0.28 -24.98 2.04
CA ALA A 258 -1.43 -24.87 2.93
C ALA A 258 -2.36 -26.08 2.82
N ALA A 259 -2.69 -26.49 1.60
CA ALA A 259 -3.56 -27.64 1.37
C ALA A 259 -2.95 -28.96 1.83
N MET A 260 -1.67 -29.22 1.55
CA MET A 260 -0.99 -30.43 2.00
C MET A 260 -0.98 -30.50 3.53
N GLN A 261 -0.54 -29.44 4.20
CA GLN A 261 -0.42 -29.44 5.65
C GLN A 261 -1.77 -29.45 6.37
N SER A 262 -2.77 -28.76 5.83
CA SER A 262 -4.14 -28.81 6.34
C SER A 262 -4.75 -30.22 6.17
N THR A 263 -4.55 -30.86 5.02
CA THR A 263 -5.03 -32.23 4.78
C THR A 263 -4.38 -33.21 5.75
N MET A 264 -3.07 -33.13 5.97
CA MET A 264 -2.37 -34.00 6.93
C MET A 264 -2.83 -33.75 8.37
N ALA A 265 -3.12 -32.50 8.73
CA ALA A 265 -3.69 -32.18 10.03
C ALA A 265 -5.08 -32.81 10.22
N PHE A 266 -5.94 -32.79 9.19
CA PHE A 266 -7.22 -33.50 9.23
C PHE A 266 -7.05 -35.02 9.36
N VAL A 267 -6.10 -35.62 8.62
CA VAL A 267 -5.81 -37.05 8.71
C VAL A 267 -5.45 -37.46 10.12
N SER A 268 -4.57 -36.70 10.78
CA SER A 268 -4.14 -36.97 12.15
C SER A 268 -5.26 -36.70 13.17
N ALA A 269 -5.83 -35.49 13.17
CA ALA A 269 -6.80 -35.06 14.19
C ALA A 269 -8.10 -35.88 14.18
N TYR A 270 -8.57 -36.28 12.99
CA TYR A 270 -9.82 -37.04 12.84
C TYR A 270 -9.60 -38.54 12.60
N ARG A 271 -8.34 -39.00 12.63
CA ARG A 271 -7.94 -40.41 12.37
C ARG A 271 -8.56 -40.94 11.09
N LEU A 272 -8.33 -40.21 10.00
CA LEU A 272 -8.94 -40.52 8.70
C LEU A 272 -8.18 -41.66 8.02
N THR A 273 -8.95 -42.58 7.45
CA THR A 273 -8.46 -43.69 6.63
C THR A 273 -9.23 -43.68 5.31
N GLY A 274 -8.54 -43.85 4.17
CA GLY A 274 -9.17 -43.95 2.85
C GLY A 274 -8.85 -42.78 1.91
N GLU A 275 -8.28 -43.11 0.76
CA GLU A 275 -7.74 -42.13 -0.20
C GLU A 275 -8.80 -41.21 -0.79
N SER A 276 -10.07 -41.65 -0.90
CA SER A 276 -11.14 -40.83 -1.48
C SER A 276 -11.55 -39.66 -0.59
N ILE A 277 -11.57 -39.84 0.75
CA ILE A 277 -11.91 -38.77 1.69
C ILE A 277 -10.78 -37.73 1.71
N ILE A 278 -9.53 -38.21 1.73
CA ILE A 278 -8.34 -37.36 1.69
C ILE A 278 -8.30 -36.53 0.39
N SER A 279 -8.72 -37.13 -0.72
CA SER A 279 -8.80 -36.44 -2.01
C SER A 279 -9.82 -35.29 -2.01
N ASP A 280 -10.99 -35.49 -1.40
CA ASP A 280 -11.99 -34.42 -1.25
C ASP A 280 -11.46 -33.25 -0.41
N LEU A 281 -10.79 -33.55 0.71
CA LEU A 281 -10.17 -32.53 1.57
C LEU A 281 -9.09 -31.75 0.81
N ALA A 282 -8.25 -32.44 0.06
CA ALA A 282 -7.23 -31.82 -0.77
C ALA A 282 -7.84 -30.94 -1.87
N PHE A 283 -8.93 -31.37 -2.51
CA PHE A 283 -9.63 -30.56 -3.52
C PHE A 283 -10.28 -29.32 -2.91
N ALA A 284 -10.90 -29.47 -1.73
CA ALA A 284 -11.50 -28.35 -1.00
C ALA A 284 -10.44 -27.28 -0.68
N ALA A 285 -9.30 -27.70 -0.12
CA ALA A 285 -8.23 -26.81 0.28
C ALA A 285 -7.45 -26.18 -0.91
N LYS A 286 -7.44 -26.81 -2.09
CA LYS A 286 -6.71 -26.31 -3.27
C LYS A 286 -7.58 -25.52 -4.24
N SER A 287 -8.91 -25.66 -4.18
CA SER A 287 -9.77 -25.20 -5.28
C SER A 287 -11.17 -24.77 -4.83
N ALA A 288 -11.96 -25.67 -4.22
CA ALA A 288 -13.39 -25.39 -4.06
C ALA A 288 -13.72 -24.22 -3.12
N GLN A 289 -12.85 -23.97 -2.14
CA GLN A 289 -13.09 -23.03 -1.03
C GLN A 289 -11.80 -22.31 -0.60
N LEU A 290 -10.91 -22.08 -1.57
CA LEU A 290 -9.64 -21.39 -1.38
C LEU A 290 -9.78 -19.92 -1.79
N ILE A 291 -9.39 -19.02 -0.89
CA ILE A 291 -9.19 -17.60 -1.21
C ILE A 291 -7.68 -17.34 -1.32
N GLN A 292 -7.26 -17.06 -2.55
CA GLN A 292 -5.91 -16.59 -2.85
C GLN A 292 -5.83 -15.08 -2.72
N MET A 293 -4.65 -14.55 -2.44
CA MET A 293 -4.43 -13.11 -2.37
C MET A 293 -4.38 -12.49 -3.76
N GLY A 294 -4.00 -13.27 -4.77
CA GLY A 294 -4.03 -12.84 -6.16
C GLY A 294 -4.05 -13.99 -7.15
N GLU A 295 -4.66 -13.72 -8.30
CA GLU A 295 -4.72 -14.66 -9.42
C GLU A 295 -3.40 -14.70 -10.20
N ARG A 296 -3.24 -15.73 -11.04
CA ARG A 296 -2.12 -15.78 -11.99
C ARG A 296 -2.18 -14.62 -12.98
N THR A 297 -1.03 -14.14 -13.42
CA THR A 297 -0.95 -13.05 -14.41
C THR A 297 -0.96 -13.57 -15.86
N TRP A 298 -1.17 -12.67 -16.81
CA TRP A 298 -1.11 -12.99 -18.25
C TRP A 298 0.25 -13.57 -18.66
N PHE A 299 0.26 -14.40 -19.70
CA PHE A 299 1.46 -15.12 -20.16
C PHE A 299 2.65 -14.21 -20.49
N ALA A 300 2.40 -13.04 -21.09
CA ALA A 300 3.45 -12.05 -21.40
C ALA A 300 4.18 -11.50 -20.16
N ARG A 301 3.60 -11.69 -18.97
CA ARG A 301 4.13 -11.29 -17.67
C ARG A 301 3.90 -12.39 -16.63
N ALA A 302 4.07 -13.65 -17.06
CA ALA A 302 3.65 -14.82 -16.30
C ALA A 302 4.23 -14.86 -14.89
N ARG A 303 3.34 -14.91 -13.91
CA ARG A 303 3.61 -15.09 -12.49
C ARG A 303 2.55 -16.01 -11.91
N ALA A 304 2.95 -16.80 -10.93
CA ALA A 304 2.06 -17.69 -10.22
C ALA A 304 1.00 -16.90 -9.43
N GLN A 305 0.05 -17.63 -8.85
CA GLN A 305 -0.90 -17.06 -7.90
C GLN A 305 -0.17 -16.44 -6.70
N ASN A 306 -0.86 -15.58 -5.97
CA ASN A 306 -0.33 -14.85 -4.81
C ASN A 306 0.88 -13.94 -5.12
N GLU A 307 1.11 -13.55 -6.37
CA GLU A 307 2.12 -12.53 -6.70
C GLU A 307 1.46 -11.15 -6.84
N PRO A 308 2.18 -10.03 -6.56
CA PRO A 308 1.58 -8.70 -6.49
C PRO A 308 0.78 -8.28 -7.73
N GLY A 309 1.19 -8.73 -8.92
CA GLY A 309 0.47 -8.46 -10.16
C GLY A 309 -0.97 -8.98 -10.19
N GLY A 310 -1.25 -10.02 -9.41
CA GLY A 310 -2.56 -10.67 -9.31
C GLY A 310 -3.46 -10.12 -8.21
N PHE A 311 -2.95 -9.25 -7.33
CA PHE A 311 -3.73 -8.71 -6.21
C PHE A 311 -4.79 -7.72 -6.71
N PRO A 312 -6.09 -7.94 -6.42
CA PRO A 312 -7.11 -6.93 -6.66
C PRO A 312 -6.84 -5.68 -5.84
N PHE A 313 -7.09 -4.48 -6.37
CA PHE A 313 -6.85 -3.22 -5.67
C PHE A 313 -7.70 -3.12 -4.39
N GLY A 314 -8.91 -3.68 -4.40
CA GLY A 314 -9.74 -3.77 -3.22
C GLY A 314 -9.20 -4.73 -2.16
N PHE A 315 -8.52 -5.82 -2.54
CA PHE A 315 -7.80 -6.66 -1.59
C PHE A 315 -6.60 -5.92 -1.00
N VAL A 316 -5.89 -5.11 -1.80
CA VAL A 316 -4.80 -4.28 -1.28
C VAL A 316 -5.32 -3.24 -0.27
N ALA A 317 -6.49 -2.64 -0.52
CA ALA A 317 -7.18 -1.83 0.47
C ALA A 317 -7.61 -2.64 1.71
N ASP A 318 -7.92 -3.92 1.56
CA ASP A 318 -8.23 -4.81 2.67
C ASP A 318 -6.99 -5.27 3.47
N PHE A 319 -5.81 -5.34 2.85
CA PHE A 319 -4.55 -5.59 3.54
C PHE A 319 -4.17 -4.43 4.47
N MET A 320 -4.52 -3.20 4.11
CA MET A 320 -4.29 -2.02 4.95
C MET A 320 -5.09 -2.12 6.25
N GLN A 321 -4.47 -1.74 7.36
CA GLN A 321 -5.09 -1.81 8.70
C GLN A 321 -5.10 -0.45 9.41
N CYS A 322 -4.74 0.62 8.70
CA CYS A 322 -4.49 1.95 9.27
C CYS A 322 -5.78 2.59 9.83
N GLU A 323 -6.93 2.25 9.26
CA GLU A 323 -8.25 2.80 9.59
C GLU A 323 -9.05 1.96 10.58
N ARG A 324 -8.54 0.78 11.00
CA ARG A 324 -9.36 -0.23 11.68
C ARG A 324 -9.89 0.18 13.06
N ASP A 325 -9.23 1.14 13.70
CA ASP A 325 -9.62 1.70 15.00
C ASP A 325 -10.67 2.82 14.87
N LEU A 326 -10.90 3.33 13.67
CA LEU A 326 -11.86 4.41 13.41
C LEU A 326 -13.28 3.85 13.40
N GLU A 327 -14.26 4.69 13.69
CA GLU A 327 -15.67 4.31 13.55
C GLU A 327 -15.98 3.83 12.11
N ALA A 328 -17.04 3.05 11.94
CA ALA A 328 -17.56 2.66 10.63
C ALA A 328 -18.55 3.72 10.11
N LYS A 329 -18.11 4.98 10.13
CA LYS A 329 -18.94 6.15 9.81
C LYS A 329 -18.65 6.61 8.37
N PRO A 330 -19.68 6.93 7.55
CA PRO A 330 -19.45 7.52 6.24
C PRO A 330 -18.59 8.77 6.35
N PHE A 331 -17.50 8.84 5.57
CA PHE A 331 -16.54 9.95 5.66
C PHE A 331 -17.21 11.32 5.55
N LEU A 332 -18.18 11.50 4.64
CA LEU A 332 -18.90 12.76 4.48
C LEU A 332 -19.57 13.21 5.80
N THR A 333 -20.12 12.27 6.57
CA THR A 333 -20.70 12.56 7.87
C THR A 333 -19.61 12.88 8.89
N ALA A 334 -18.52 12.10 8.91
CA ALA A 334 -17.39 12.35 9.82
C ALA A 334 -16.80 13.76 9.60
N ILE A 335 -16.38 14.09 8.38
CA ILE A 335 -15.76 15.39 8.05
C ILE A 335 -16.75 16.55 8.11
N GLY A 336 -18.05 16.34 7.84
CA GLY A 336 -19.04 17.40 7.87
C GLY A 336 -19.44 17.82 9.29
N GLU A 337 -19.34 16.91 10.26
CA GLU A 337 -19.69 17.14 11.67
C GLU A 337 -18.48 17.59 12.50
N ASP A 338 -17.33 16.94 12.31
CA ASP A 338 -16.13 17.17 13.11
C ASP A 338 -14.88 17.14 12.21
N LEU A 339 -14.15 18.26 12.21
CA LEU A 339 -12.91 18.42 11.45
C LEU A 339 -11.83 17.43 11.91
N ASP A 340 -11.68 17.25 13.22
CA ASP A 340 -10.65 16.39 13.80
C ASP A 340 -10.96 14.90 13.54
N GLU A 341 -12.23 14.53 13.53
CA GLU A 341 -12.64 13.17 13.16
C GLU A 341 -12.38 12.91 11.68
N GLY A 342 -12.82 13.80 10.78
CA GLY A 342 -12.53 13.68 9.36
C GLY A 342 -11.04 13.68 9.03
N ARG A 343 -10.21 14.42 9.80
CA ARG A 343 -8.75 14.39 9.71
C ARG A 343 -8.21 12.96 9.87
N LYS A 344 -8.65 12.21 10.89
CA LYS A 344 -8.16 10.85 11.16
C LYS A 344 -8.34 9.92 9.96
N TYR A 345 -9.48 10.00 9.27
CA TYR A 345 -9.73 9.19 8.07
C TYR A 345 -8.75 9.52 6.95
N LEU A 346 -8.49 10.80 6.67
CA LEU A 346 -7.55 11.20 5.63
C LEU A 346 -6.09 10.80 5.97
N TYR A 347 -5.69 10.88 7.24
CA TYR A 347 -4.37 10.38 7.66
C TYR A 347 -4.27 8.86 7.54
N ALA A 348 -5.32 8.10 7.88
CA ALA A 348 -5.34 6.66 7.67
C ALA A 348 -5.24 6.29 6.18
N MET A 349 -5.92 7.05 5.32
CA MET A 349 -5.81 6.93 3.86
C MET A 349 -4.40 7.22 3.36
N ALA A 350 -3.73 8.23 3.91
CA ALA A 350 -2.36 8.56 3.55
C ALA A 350 -1.37 7.46 3.98
N GLU A 351 -1.53 6.90 5.19
CA GLU A 351 -0.72 5.80 5.71
C GLU A 351 -0.85 4.56 4.82
N GLY A 352 -2.09 4.17 4.48
CA GLY A 352 -2.37 3.09 3.55
C GLY A 352 -1.89 3.35 2.11
N GLY A 353 -2.04 4.59 1.63
CA GLY A 353 -1.55 5.03 0.31
C GLY A 353 -0.03 4.89 0.15
N GLY A 354 0.73 5.13 1.22
CA GLY A 354 2.16 4.88 1.24
C GLY A 354 2.50 3.40 1.02
N MET A 355 1.75 2.50 1.65
CA MET A 355 1.92 1.05 1.50
C MET A 355 1.65 0.58 0.06
N SER A 356 0.56 1.04 -0.56
CA SER A 356 0.23 0.66 -1.94
C SER A 356 1.23 1.23 -2.96
N ALA A 357 1.73 2.44 -2.74
CA ALA A 357 2.78 3.03 -3.56
C ALA A 357 4.07 2.17 -3.50
N VAL A 358 4.46 1.70 -2.32
CA VAL A 358 5.62 0.79 -2.18
C VAL A 358 5.37 -0.55 -2.88
N LEU A 359 4.23 -1.20 -2.60
CA LEU A 359 3.89 -2.50 -3.16
C LEU A 359 3.96 -2.49 -4.70
N PHE A 360 3.32 -1.50 -5.31
CA PHE A 360 3.16 -1.49 -6.75
C PHE A 360 4.29 -0.81 -7.51
N GLU A 361 4.74 0.35 -7.04
CA GLU A 361 5.75 1.12 -7.77
C GLU A 361 7.14 0.57 -7.50
N GLN A 362 7.46 0.31 -6.23
CA GLN A 362 8.79 -0.06 -5.82
C GLN A 362 9.07 -1.56 -5.90
N TYR A 363 8.05 -2.41 -5.70
CA TYR A 363 8.22 -3.86 -5.72
C TYR A 363 7.70 -4.50 -7.01
N TRP A 364 6.43 -4.32 -7.36
CA TRP A 364 5.90 -4.95 -8.57
C TRP A 364 6.55 -4.38 -9.85
N LEU A 365 6.42 -3.09 -10.10
CA LEU A 365 6.86 -2.49 -11.36
C LEU A 365 8.38 -2.34 -11.45
N SER A 366 9.02 -1.86 -10.38
CA SER A 366 10.47 -1.63 -10.36
C SER A 366 11.32 -2.89 -10.21
N PHE A 367 10.76 -4.00 -9.70
CA PHE A 367 11.51 -5.24 -9.52
C PHE A 367 10.97 -6.39 -10.37
N TYR A 368 9.72 -6.80 -10.19
CA TYR A 368 9.16 -7.96 -10.91
C TYR A 368 9.06 -7.76 -12.42
N MET A 369 8.72 -6.54 -12.84
CA MET A 369 8.43 -6.20 -14.24
C MET A 369 9.58 -5.48 -14.94
N SER A 370 10.67 -5.18 -14.24
CA SER A 370 11.83 -4.49 -14.82
C SER A 370 13.16 -4.96 -14.20
N GLY A 371 13.44 -4.58 -12.95
CA GLY A 371 14.65 -4.94 -12.23
C GLY A 371 15.77 -3.89 -12.29
N GLY A 372 16.92 -4.22 -11.69
CA GLY A 372 18.07 -3.32 -11.59
C GLY A 372 17.92 -2.29 -10.45
N ILE A 373 18.25 -1.02 -10.73
CA ILE A 373 18.06 0.11 -9.79
C ILE A 373 16.55 0.37 -9.53
N GLY A 374 15.69 -0.12 -10.42
CA GLY A 374 14.30 0.29 -10.49
C GLY A 374 14.15 1.68 -11.09
N PHE A 375 12.90 2.09 -11.30
CA PHE A 375 12.57 3.38 -11.91
C PHE A 375 11.53 4.17 -11.11
N SER A 376 10.90 3.54 -10.12
CA SER A 376 9.75 4.11 -9.40
C SER A 376 9.95 4.18 -7.87
N THR A 377 11.15 3.94 -7.34
CA THR A 377 11.44 4.13 -5.90
C THR A 377 11.15 5.57 -5.47
N THR A 378 11.46 6.54 -6.32
CA THR A 378 11.15 7.96 -6.08
C THR A 378 9.64 8.25 -6.16
N VAL A 379 8.91 7.57 -7.06
CA VAL A 379 7.44 7.67 -7.14
C VAL A 379 6.80 7.09 -5.89
N ALA A 380 7.28 5.94 -5.41
CA ALA A 380 6.83 5.36 -4.16
C ALA A 380 7.12 6.31 -2.99
N ALA A 381 8.37 6.78 -2.87
CA ALA A 381 8.80 7.68 -1.80
C ALA A 381 7.97 8.96 -1.74
N ALA A 382 7.55 9.54 -2.88
CA ALA A 382 6.66 10.69 -2.92
C ALA A 382 5.30 10.45 -2.22
N GLY A 383 4.86 9.19 -2.12
CA GLY A 383 3.63 8.81 -1.42
C GLY A 383 3.78 8.61 0.09
N TYR A 384 5.00 8.58 0.65
CA TYR A 384 5.21 8.31 2.09
C TYR A 384 6.38 9.06 2.73
N CYS A 385 7.00 10.02 2.03
CA CYS A 385 8.12 10.79 2.54
C CYS A 385 7.92 12.30 2.39
N GLY A 386 8.67 13.06 3.18
CA GLY A 386 8.79 14.51 3.11
C GLY A 386 7.62 15.28 3.71
N ASN A 387 6.72 14.61 4.44
CA ASN A 387 5.48 15.20 4.98
C ASN A 387 4.65 15.97 3.92
N VAL A 388 4.85 15.67 2.64
CA VAL A 388 4.18 16.37 1.53
C VAL A 388 2.70 15.97 1.48
N LEU A 389 2.45 14.66 1.62
CA LEU A 389 1.09 14.15 1.65
C LEU A 389 0.36 14.61 2.92
N GLU A 390 1.05 14.70 4.06
CA GLU A 390 0.51 15.19 5.33
C GLU A 390 0.08 16.67 5.23
N GLU A 391 0.91 17.53 4.62
CA GLU A 391 0.53 18.92 4.33
C GLU A 391 -0.75 18.99 3.47
N PHE A 392 -0.81 18.17 2.42
CA PHE A 392 -1.93 18.20 1.49
C PHE A 392 -3.19 17.66 2.15
N VAL A 393 -3.07 16.58 2.93
CA VAL A 393 -4.17 16.04 3.74
C VAL A 393 -4.71 17.11 4.68
N GLU A 394 -3.86 17.84 5.40
CA GLU A 394 -4.32 18.86 6.35
C GLU A 394 -5.13 19.97 5.64
N SER A 395 -4.59 20.50 4.54
CA SER A 395 -5.28 21.55 3.78
C SER A 395 -6.57 21.05 3.14
N LEU A 396 -6.59 19.80 2.67
CA LEU A 396 -7.80 19.17 2.15
C LEU A 396 -8.82 18.91 3.26
N THR A 397 -8.41 18.53 4.47
CA THR A 397 -9.31 18.37 5.62
C THR A 397 -10.07 19.67 5.89
N GLU A 398 -9.37 20.80 6.02
CA GLU A 398 -9.99 22.10 6.27
C GLU A 398 -10.96 22.50 5.15
N MET A 399 -10.53 22.34 3.89
CA MET A 399 -11.35 22.64 2.72
C MET A 399 -12.62 21.78 2.70
N LEU A 400 -12.47 20.47 2.84
CA LEU A 400 -13.57 19.52 2.81
C LEU A 400 -14.55 19.78 3.95
N HIS A 401 -14.08 19.98 5.18
CA HIS A 401 -14.93 20.32 6.32
C HIS A 401 -15.77 21.58 6.04
N LYS A 402 -15.13 22.65 5.56
CA LYS A 402 -15.80 23.93 5.25
C LYS A 402 -16.95 23.76 4.25
N TYR A 403 -16.74 23.02 3.17
CA TYR A 403 -17.71 22.89 2.08
C TYR A 403 -18.70 21.73 2.25
N THR A 404 -18.44 20.81 3.17
CA THR A 404 -19.35 19.70 3.48
C THR A 404 -20.13 19.90 4.77
N LYS A 405 -19.90 21.02 5.49
CA LYS A 405 -20.69 21.38 6.67
C LYS A 405 -22.19 21.43 6.31
N ASN A 406 -22.99 20.63 7.03
CA ASN A 406 -24.43 20.44 6.80
C ASN A 406 -24.81 19.74 5.47
N VAL A 407 -23.85 19.16 4.74
CA VAL A 407 -24.12 18.36 3.54
C VAL A 407 -24.37 16.92 3.92
N LYS A 408 -25.62 16.45 3.76
CA LYS A 408 -26.00 15.08 4.13
C LYS A 408 -25.59 14.02 3.09
N ARG A 409 -25.50 14.41 1.82
CA ARG A 409 -25.21 13.50 0.72
C ARG A 409 -24.63 14.25 -0.47
N ILE A 410 -23.57 13.72 -1.06
CA ILE A 410 -23.06 14.13 -2.36
C ILE A 410 -23.48 13.04 -3.36
N PRO A 411 -24.34 13.35 -4.36
CA PRO A 411 -24.68 12.39 -5.40
C PRO A 411 -23.41 11.92 -6.14
N PRO A 412 -23.27 10.62 -6.46
CA PRO A 412 -22.15 10.10 -7.23
C PRO A 412 -22.31 10.49 -8.70
N LYS A 413 -22.16 11.78 -9.00
CA LYS A 413 -22.22 12.37 -10.35
C LYS A 413 -20.95 13.16 -10.62
N TRP A 414 -20.43 13.04 -11.84
CA TRP A 414 -19.20 13.70 -12.24
C TRP A 414 -19.27 15.23 -12.05
N GLU A 415 -20.37 15.85 -12.46
CA GLU A 415 -20.57 17.31 -12.40
C GLU A 415 -20.51 17.85 -10.97
N THR A 416 -20.91 17.03 -9.99
CA THR A 416 -20.85 17.40 -8.57
C THR A 416 -19.47 17.18 -7.99
N ILE A 417 -18.87 16.00 -8.22
CA ILE A 417 -17.59 15.67 -7.59
C ILE A 417 -16.40 16.38 -8.23
N ARG A 418 -16.50 16.71 -9.53
CA ARG A 418 -15.45 17.40 -10.28
C ARG A 418 -15.03 18.70 -9.59
N TRP A 419 -15.95 19.46 -9.00
CA TRP A 419 -15.59 20.71 -8.32
C TRP A 419 -14.60 20.49 -7.16
N PHE A 420 -14.82 19.49 -6.31
CA PHE A 420 -13.87 19.14 -5.24
C PHE A 420 -12.54 18.59 -5.79
N VAL A 421 -12.60 17.87 -6.90
CA VAL A 421 -11.42 17.31 -7.58
C VAL A 421 -10.58 18.43 -8.19
N ASP A 422 -11.20 19.39 -8.89
CA ASP A 422 -10.53 20.56 -9.49
C ASP A 422 -9.82 21.38 -8.41
N LEU A 423 -10.47 21.62 -7.25
CA LEU A 423 -9.83 22.31 -6.11
C LEU A 423 -8.64 21.52 -5.55
N THR A 424 -8.77 20.20 -5.42
CA THR A 424 -7.69 19.33 -4.93
C THR A 424 -6.47 19.38 -5.86
N ILE A 425 -6.71 19.31 -7.16
CA ILE A 425 -5.67 19.36 -8.18
C ILE A 425 -5.02 20.75 -8.21
N GLN A 426 -5.82 21.81 -8.18
CA GLN A 426 -5.34 23.19 -8.18
C GLN A 426 -4.43 23.45 -6.97
N TYR A 427 -4.87 23.10 -5.77
CA TYR A 427 -4.05 23.25 -4.56
C TYR A 427 -2.72 22.48 -4.67
N GLY A 428 -2.78 21.25 -5.19
CA GLY A 428 -1.59 20.43 -5.39
C GLY A 428 -0.62 21.07 -6.38
N MET A 429 -1.13 21.54 -7.52
CA MET A 429 -0.34 22.19 -8.56
C MET A 429 0.31 23.49 -8.07
N GLU A 430 -0.50 24.37 -7.48
CA GLU A 430 -0.04 25.65 -6.93
C GLU A 430 1.01 25.45 -5.83
N SER A 431 0.89 24.40 -5.01
CA SER A 431 1.90 24.10 -3.99
C SER A 431 3.27 23.78 -4.60
N TYR A 432 3.33 23.03 -5.70
CA TYR A 432 4.60 22.78 -6.41
C TYR A 432 5.14 24.04 -7.10
N GLU A 433 4.27 24.85 -7.68
CA GLU A 433 4.65 26.12 -8.33
C GLU A 433 5.17 27.16 -7.33
N LYS A 434 4.62 27.14 -6.11
CA LYS A 434 4.95 28.07 -5.02
C LYS A 434 6.24 27.73 -4.30
N PHE A 435 6.55 26.44 -4.13
CA PHE A 435 7.74 25.98 -3.40
C PHE A 435 8.76 25.31 -4.34
N PRO A 436 9.75 26.05 -4.87
CA PRO A 436 10.81 25.49 -5.71
C PRO A 436 11.49 24.27 -5.09
N ALA A 437 11.76 24.27 -3.78
CA ALA A 437 12.38 23.13 -3.10
C ALA A 437 11.48 21.88 -3.09
N LEU A 438 10.14 22.04 -3.04
CA LEU A 438 9.22 20.91 -3.16
C LEU A 438 9.26 20.32 -4.58
N THR A 439 9.29 21.19 -5.60
CA THR A 439 9.47 20.76 -6.99
C THR A 439 10.83 20.10 -7.21
N GLU A 440 11.88 20.55 -6.52
CA GLU A 440 13.20 19.91 -6.55
C GLU A 440 13.20 18.55 -5.83
N PHE A 441 12.50 18.42 -4.69
CA PHE A 441 12.34 17.16 -3.96
C PHE A 441 11.59 16.11 -4.79
N HIS A 442 10.50 16.54 -5.44
CA HIS A 442 9.74 15.76 -6.41
C HIS A 442 10.10 16.19 -7.84
N TRP A 443 11.39 16.11 -8.17
CA TRP A 443 11.96 16.56 -9.46
C TRP A 443 11.29 15.89 -10.67
N GLY A 444 10.88 14.63 -10.53
CA GLY A 444 10.22 13.88 -11.58
C GLY A 444 8.75 14.29 -11.73
N GLY A 445 8.31 14.55 -12.96
CA GLY A 445 6.89 14.82 -13.24
C GLY A 445 5.98 13.71 -12.71
N ALA A 446 6.43 12.46 -12.82
CA ALA A 446 5.75 11.28 -12.31
C ALA A 446 5.42 11.34 -10.82
N HIS A 447 6.34 11.82 -9.98
CA HIS A 447 6.10 11.92 -8.52
C HIS A 447 4.90 12.81 -8.25
N ARG A 448 4.88 13.95 -8.93
CA ARG A 448 3.86 14.98 -8.76
C ARG A 448 2.51 14.53 -9.28
N ILE A 449 2.45 14.01 -10.51
CA ILE A 449 1.18 13.57 -11.10
C ILE A 449 0.59 12.36 -10.39
N SER A 450 1.42 11.40 -9.94
CA SER A 450 0.96 10.26 -9.16
C SER A 450 0.39 10.72 -7.83
N MET A 451 1.10 11.59 -7.10
CA MET A 451 0.64 12.04 -5.80
C MET A 451 -0.67 12.84 -5.88
N ILE A 452 -0.78 13.79 -6.80
CA ILE A 452 -2.00 14.59 -6.99
C ILE A 452 -3.14 13.72 -7.54
N GLY A 453 -2.86 12.79 -8.46
CA GLY A 453 -3.83 11.83 -8.98
C GLY A 453 -4.39 10.91 -7.89
N ASN A 454 -3.54 10.41 -7.00
CA ASN A 454 -3.95 9.59 -5.85
C ASN A 454 -4.85 10.37 -4.89
N LEU A 455 -4.56 11.67 -4.67
CA LEU A 455 -5.39 12.54 -3.85
C LEU A 455 -6.75 12.81 -4.51
N ALA A 456 -6.78 13.08 -5.82
CA ALA A 456 -8.02 13.22 -6.57
C ALA A 456 -8.89 11.95 -6.48
N ALA A 457 -8.27 10.77 -6.57
CA ALA A 457 -8.93 9.48 -6.39
C ALA A 457 -9.50 9.32 -4.98
N SER A 458 -8.70 9.67 -3.97
CA SER A 458 -9.08 9.60 -2.56
C SER A 458 -10.27 10.50 -2.26
N VAL A 459 -10.20 11.78 -2.64
CA VAL A 459 -11.25 12.78 -2.38
C VAL A 459 -12.56 12.37 -3.05
N ALA A 460 -12.52 11.94 -4.31
CA ALA A 460 -13.72 11.47 -4.99
C ALA A 460 -14.32 10.21 -4.35
N GLY A 461 -13.48 9.22 -4.00
CA GLY A 461 -13.91 8.02 -3.31
C GLY A 461 -14.53 8.33 -1.93
N LEU A 462 -13.86 9.15 -1.13
CA LEU A 462 -14.27 9.54 0.21
C LEU A 462 -15.61 10.30 0.23
N LEU A 463 -15.82 11.23 -0.70
CA LEU A 463 -17.03 12.04 -0.72
C LEU A 463 -18.25 11.32 -1.33
N THR A 464 -18.02 10.37 -2.24
CA THR A 464 -19.11 9.73 -3.01
C THR A 464 -19.36 8.28 -2.64
N GLY A 465 -18.42 7.62 -1.97
CA GLY A 465 -18.45 6.17 -1.74
C GLY A 465 -18.29 5.34 -3.02
N SER A 466 -17.81 5.92 -4.13
CA SER A 466 -17.68 5.27 -5.44
C SER A 466 -16.22 5.18 -5.88
N ALA A 467 -15.67 3.96 -5.95
CA ALA A 467 -14.31 3.75 -6.46
C ALA A 467 -14.22 4.04 -7.96
N THR A 468 -15.30 3.81 -8.71
CA THR A 468 -15.41 4.20 -10.13
C THR A 468 -15.20 5.70 -10.30
N LEU A 469 -15.86 6.55 -9.49
CA LEU A 469 -15.61 7.99 -9.55
C LEU A 469 -14.21 8.34 -9.07
N GLY A 470 -13.67 7.64 -8.07
CA GLY A 470 -12.26 7.75 -7.69
C GLY A 470 -11.30 7.56 -8.87
N LEU A 471 -11.48 6.49 -9.65
CA LEU A 471 -10.65 6.25 -10.83
C LEU A 471 -10.86 7.28 -11.93
N MET A 472 -12.11 7.70 -12.19
CA MET A 472 -12.38 8.78 -13.14
C MET A 472 -11.66 10.06 -12.74
N SER A 473 -11.65 10.40 -11.45
CA SER A 473 -10.98 11.59 -10.93
C SER A 473 -9.46 11.51 -11.07
N MET A 474 -8.86 10.35 -10.83
CA MET A 474 -7.42 10.13 -11.06
C MET A 474 -7.06 10.36 -12.53
N HIS A 475 -7.79 9.71 -13.43
CA HIS A 475 -7.54 9.80 -14.87
C HIS A 475 -7.76 11.21 -15.41
N TYR A 476 -8.80 11.90 -14.94
CA TYR A 476 -9.03 13.31 -15.23
C TYR A 476 -7.89 14.20 -14.73
N ALA A 477 -7.40 13.98 -13.51
CA ALA A 477 -6.33 14.76 -12.93
C ALA A 477 -5.05 14.66 -13.75
N ILE A 478 -4.63 13.43 -14.10
CA ILE A 478 -3.36 13.15 -14.76
C ILE A 478 -3.45 13.40 -16.27
N GLY A 479 -4.44 12.80 -16.93
CA GLY A 479 -4.57 12.83 -18.39
C GLY A 479 -4.99 14.18 -18.94
N LEU A 480 -5.71 14.99 -18.15
CA LEU A 480 -6.28 16.26 -18.62
C LEU A 480 -5.76 17.45 -17.83
N LEU A 481 -6.15 17.62 -16.56
CA LEU A 481 -5.95 18.91 -15.88
C LEU A 481 -4.47 19.24 -15.64
N MET A 482 -3.69 18.33 -15.06
CA MET A 482 -2.25 18.57 -14.83
C MET A 482 -1.47 18.61 -16.14
N LYS A 483 -1.84 17.77 -17.12
CA LYS A 483 -1.23 17.79 -18.45
C LYS A 483 -1.35 19.16 -19.11
N GLU A 484 -2.56 19.70 -19.18
CA GLU A 484 -2.80 20.99 -19.82
C GLU A 484 -2.27 22.16 -18.99
N GLY A 485 -2.39 22.10 -17.65
CA GLY A 485 -1.94 23.18 -16.78
C GLY A 485 -0.41 23.31 -16.69
N TRP A 486 0.33 22.20 -16.70
CA TRP A 486 1.80 22.23 -16.69
C TRP A 486 2.45 22.08 -18.07
N LEU A 487 1.67 21.74 -19.10
CA LEU A 487 2.15 21.36 -20.44
C LEU A 487 3.18 20.22 -20.40
N ARG A 488 3.09 19.38 -19.36
CA ARG A 488 3.95 18.20 -19.12
C ARG A 488 3.29 17.27 -18.11
N THR A 489 3.64 16.00 -18.18
CA THR A 489 3.19 14.93 -17.28
C THR A 489 4.41 14.20 -16.70
N GLY A 490 4.35 12.87 -16.63
CA GLY A 490 5.46 12.00 -16.23
C GLY A 490 6.39 11.62 -17.39
N TRP A 491 7.08 10.48 -17.25
CA TRP A 491 8.02 10.02 -18.28
C TRP A 491 7.29 9.33 -19.45
N ALA A 492 7.85 9.44 -20.66
CA ALA A 492 7.53 8.63 -21.84
C ALA A 492 6.02 8.32 -22.10
N GLY A 493 5.14 9.31 -21.90
CA GLY A 493 3.69 9.13 -22.08
C GLY A 493 3.02 8.38 -20.92
N GLN A 494 3.47 8.56 -19.68
CA GLN A 494 2.87 7.97 -18.47
C GLN A 494 1.35 8.11 -18.46
N GLU A 495 0.82 9.23 -18.95
CA GLU A 495 -0.60 9.56 -19.00
C GLU A 495 -1.43 8.78 -20.03
N VAL A 496 -0.80 7.95 -20.87
CA VAL A 496 -1.52 7.12 -21.86
C VAL A 496 -2.55 6.23 -21.17
N GLN A 497 -2.22 5.71 -19.97
CA GLN A 497 -3.15 4.95 -19.15
C GLN A 497 -4.38 5.78 -18.72
N ASP A 498 -4.23 7.09 -18.56
CA ASP A 498 -5.31 7.98 -18.12
C ASP A 498 -6.23 8.41 -19.27
N HIS A 499 -5.67 8.61 -20.45
CA HIS A 499 -6.46 8.86 -21.67
C HIS A 499 -7.38 7.70 -22.00
N VAL A 500 -6.87 6.47 -21.88
CA VAL A 500 -7.66 5.24 -22.13
C VAL A 500 -8.48 4.85 -20.89
N GLY A 501 -7.96 5.09 -19.69
CA GLY A 501 -8.60 4.78 -18.42
C GLY A 501 -9.90 5.54 -18.21
N SER A 502 -9.97 6.79 -18.67
CA SER A 502 -11.17 7.64 -18.60
C SER A 502 -12.42 6.96 -19.21
N PRO A 503 -12.45 6.59 -20.51
CA PRO A 503 -13.59 5.87 -21.08
C PRO A 503 -13.75 4.44 -20.52
N TYR A 504 -12.67 3.81 -20.05
CA TYR A 504 -12.72 2.43 -19.53
C TYR A 504 -13.33 2.33 -18.14
N THR A 505 -13.40 3.43 -17.40
CA THR A 505 -13.92 3.41 -16.03
C THR A 505 -15.41 3.06 -15.97
N GLY A 506 -16.19 3.46 -16.98
CA GLY A 506 -17.60 3.10 -17.14
C GLY A 506 -17.89 2.08 -18.23
N SER A 507 -16.87 1.47 -18.84
CA SER A 507 -17.07 0.49 -19.92
C SER A 507 -17.69 -0.80 -19.37
N CYS A 508 -18.45 -1.51 -20.22
CA CYS A 508 -18.96 -2.86 -19.96
C CYS A 508 -18.44 -3.88 -20.97
N ARG A 509 -17.44 -3.50 -21.79
CA ARG A 509 -16.85 -4.40 -22.77
C ARG A 509 -15.90 -5.40 -22.11
N ILE A 510 -15.73 -6.55 -22.75
CA ILE A 510 -14.72 -7.54 -22.35
C ILE A 510 -13.36 -6.84 -22.26
N GLU A 511 -12.57 -7.17 -21.23
CA GLU A 511 -11.23 -6.61 -20.94
C GLU A 511 -11.18 -5.11 -20.57
N GLU A 512 -12.29 -4.38 -20.65
CA GLU A 512 -12.39 -2.98 -20.23
C GLU A 512 -13.26 -2.82 -18.97
N GLY A 513 -14.42 -3.46 -18.95
CA GLY A 513 -15.45 -3.25 -17.95
C GLY A 513 -15.31 -4.16 -16.75
N VAL A 514 -14.85 -3.60 -15.64
CA VAL A 514 -14.83 -4.26 -14.33
C VAL A 514 -14.91 -3.19 -13.24
N VAL A 515 -15.61 -3.53 -12.15
CA VAL A 515 -15.70 -2.68 -10.94
C VAL A 515 -14.29 -2.39 -10.42
N ALA A 516 -14.06 -1.16 -9.97
CA ALA A 516 -12.72 -0.65 -9.67
C ALA A 516 -11.98 -1.50 -8.62
N GLU A 517 -12.70 -1.98 -7.60
CA GLU A 517 -12.17 -2.80 -6.53
C GLU A 517 -11.63 -4.17 -7.01
N LEU A 518 -12.21 -4.73 -8.07
CA LEU A 518 -11.79 -6.02 -8.67
C LEU A 518 -10.76 -5.86 -9.79
N ARG A 519 -10.40 -4.62 -10.16
CA ARG A 519 -9.22 -4.39 -10.99
C ARG A 519 -7.97 -4.75 -10.19
N GLY A 520 -6.87 -4.96 -10.89
CA GLY A 520 -5.55 -5.14 -10.30
C GLY A 520 -4.49 -4.80 -11.33
N MET A 521 -3.22 -5.01 -10.99
CA MET A 521 -2.12 -4.77 -11.94
C MET A 521 -2.15 -5.69 -13.17
N ASN A 522 -2.98 -6.72 -13.16
CA ASN A 522 -3.21 -7.57 -14.32
C ASN A 522 -4.28 -7.03 -15.28
N TYR A 523 -5.07 -6.02 -14.88
CA TYR A 523 -6.04 -5.33 -15.74
C TYR A 523 -5.29 -4.63 -16.89
N PRO A 524 -5.74 -4.77 -18.17
CA PRO A 524 -4.93 -4.38 -19.32
C PRO A 524 -4.33 -2.98 -19.20
N VAL A 525 -5.15 -1.96 -18.91
CA VAL A 525 -4.69 -0.56 -18.83
C VAL A 525 -3.81 -0.29 -17.62
N ALA A 526 -3.96 -1.01 -16.51
CA ALA A 526 -3.15 -0.77 -15.29
C ALA A 526 -1.69 -1.22 -15.44
N SER A 527 -1.37 -2.05 -16.44
CA SER A 527 -0.09 -2.76 -16.54
C SER A 527 1.02 -2.08 -17.36
N PHE A 528 0.75 -0.92 -17.97
CA PHE A 528 1.63 -0.26 -18.94
C PHE A 528 2.71 0.66 -18.33
N THR A 529 2.38 1.48 -17.35
CA THR A 529 3.28 2.51 -16.80
C THR A 529 3.20 2.56 -15.28
N ALA A 530 4.32 2.90 -14.64
CA ALA A 530 4.38 3.16 -13.22
C ALA A 530 3.75 4.51 -12.84
N GLY A 531 3.37 4.65 -11.59
CA GLY A 531 2.81 5.86 -10.99
C GLY A 531 1.29 5.92 -10.91
N HIS A 532 0.60 4.78 -10.94
CA HIS A 532 -0.87 4.72 -10.84
C HIS A 532 -1.35 3.72 -9.79
N GLY A 533 -0.50 2.78 -9.35
CA GLY A 533 -0.88 1.71 -8.42
C GLY A 533 -1.46 2.24 -7.12
N GLY A 534 -0.85 3.31 -6.59
CA GLY A 534 -1.34 4.01 -5.40
C GLY A 534 -2.74 4.59 -5.59
N GLY A 535 -3.01 5.20 -6.75
CA GLY A 535 -4.28 5.87 -7.04
C GLY A 535 -5.43 4.90 -7.26
N TYR A 536 -5.14 3.74 -7.86
CA TYR A 536 -6.11 2.65 -7.95
C TYR A 536 -6.54 2.14 -6.57
N CYS A 537 -5.58 1.95 -5.65
CA CYS A 537 -5.88 1.54 -4.27
C CYS A 537 -6.57 2.66 -3.47
N ALA A 538 -6.17 3.91 -3.70
CA ALA A 538 -6.76 5.08 -3.07
C ALA A 538 -8.25 5.23 -3.41
N ALA A 539 -8.65 4.92 -4.64
CA ALA A 539 -10.06 4.88 -5.01
C ALA A 539 -10.84 3.80 -4.25
N ALA A 540 -10.28 2.58 -4.13
CA ALA A 540 -10.91 1.46 -3.44
C ALA A 540 -11.01 1.67 -1.91
N MET A 541 -9.97 2.20 -1.29
CA MET A 541 -9.94 2.52 0.14
C MET A 541 -10.78 3.77 0.45
N GLY A 542 -10.74 4.78 -0.43
CA GLY A 542 -11.53 5.99 -0.31
C GLY A 542 -13.02 5.70 -0.42
N SER A 543 -13.43 4.84 -1.35
CA SER A 543 -14.84 4.42 -1.49
C SER A 543 -15.33 3.62 -0.28
N MET A 544 -14.47 2.76 0.29
CA MET A 544 -14.75 2.03 1.52
C MET A 544 -15.03 3.00 2.68
N ALA A 545 -14.13 3.94 2.93
CA ALA A 545 -14.31 4.96 3.96
C ALA A 545 -15.52 5.88 3.67
N GLY A 546 -15.72 6.27 2.40
CA GLY A 546 -16.86 7.08 1.98
C GLY A 546 -18.21 6.43 2.26
N ARG A 547 -18.30 5.10 2.20
CA ARG A 547 -19.50 4.33 2.56
C ARG A 547 -19.62 4.05 4.07
N GLY A 548 -18.59 4.32 4.88
CA GLY A 548 -18.53 3.85 6.27
C GLY A 548 -18.41 2.33 6.37
N ALA A 549 -17.82 1.69 5.34
CA ALA A 549 -17.65 0.25 5.30
C ALA A 549 -16.40 -0.19 6.07
N ALA A 550 -16.47 -1.37 6.69
CA ALA A 550 -15.34 -1.98 7.38
C ALA A 550 -14.31 -2.65 6.45
N PHE A 551 -14.69 -2.93 5.21
CA PHE A 551 -13.86 -3.58 4.19
C PHE A 551 -14.21 -3.06 2.78
N SER A 552 -13.27 -3.19 1.85
CA SER A 552 -13.42 -2.77 0.46
C SER A 552 -14.07 -3.87 -0.38
N THR A 553 -13.47 -5.07 -0.39
CA THR A 553 -13.92 -6.20 -1.23
C THR A 553 -14.22 -7.46 -0.44
N SER A 554 -13.34 -7.85 0.48
CA SER A 554 -13.47 -9.11 1.22
C SER A 554 -13.32 -8.90 2.74
N PRO A 555 -14.38 -9.15 3.53
CA PRO A 555 -14.31 -9.01 4.98
C PRO A 555 -13.32 -10.01 5.60
N VAL A 556 -13.20 -11.20 5.01
CA VAL A 556 -12.29 -12.24 5.48
C VAL A 556 -10.83 -11.85 5.23
N VAL A 557 -10.54 -11.23 4.07
CA VAL A 557 -9.19 -10.69 3.79
C VAL A 557 -8.86 -9.54 4.73
N LYS A 558 -9.80 -8.61 4.97
CA LYS A 558 -9.63 -7.50 5.92
C LYS A 558 -9.24 -8.01 7.32
N VAL A 559 -9.98 -8.99 7.84
CA VAL A 559 -9.68 -9.59 9.15
C VAL A 559 -8.39 -10.40 9.12
N ALA A 560 -8.10 -11.11 8.02
CA ALA A 560 -6.88 -11.90 7.91
C ALA A 560 -5.62 -11.03 8.08
N PHE A 561 -5.59 -9.78 7.63
CA PHE A 561 -4.42 -8.90 7.83
C PHE A 561 -4.44 -8.13 9.16
N ALA A 562 -5.51 -8.26 9.96
CA ALA A 562 -5.59 -7.71 11.30
C ALA A 562 -4.93 -8.63 12.36
N ASP A 563 -3.77 -9.22 12.06
CA ASP A 563 -3.14 -10.21 12.93
C ASP A 563 -1.82 -9.68 13.53
N PRO A 564 -1.75 -9.47 14.86
CA PRO A 564 -0.53 -9.01 15.53
C PRO A 564 0.67 -9.96 15.42
N HIS A 565 0.48 -11.19 14.93
CA HIS A 565 1.55 -12.19 14.76
C HIS A 565 2.20 -12.14 13.37
N LEU A 566 1.70 -11.30 12.46
CA LEU A 566 2.43 -10.96 11.24
C LEU A 566 3.75 -10.28 11.60
N VAL A 567 4.75 -10.44 10.73
CA VAL A 567 6.09 -9.89 10.96
C VAL A 567 6.11 -8.40 10.57
N PHE A 568 5.41 -8.05 9.49
CA PHE A 568 5.18 -6.67 9.10
C PHE A 568 3.93 -6.10 9.76
N ASP A 569 4.02 -4.86 10.24
CA ASP A 569 2.91 -4.14 10.85
C ASP A 569 2.10 -3.38 9.79
N PHE A 570 0.98 -3.97 9.35
CA PHE A 570 0.06 -3.38 8.37
C PHE A 570 -0.75 -2.20 8.90
N LYS A 571 -0.73 -1.94 10.22
CA LYS A 571 -1.37 -0.76 10.83
C LYS A 571 -0.46 0.46 10.79
N HIS A 572 0.85 0.25 10.87
CA HIS A 572 1.87 1.31 10.85
C HIS A 572 2.97 1.03 9.80
N PRO A 573 2.62 0.90 8.51
CA PRO A 573 3.56 0.52 7.46
C PRO A 573 4.76 1.48 7.35
N ARG A 574 4.56 2.79 7.50
CA ARG A 574 5.66 3.76 7.38
C ARG A 574 6.65 3.64 8.52
N LEU A 575 6.17 3.36 9.73
CA LEU A 575 7.03 3.11 10.89
C LEU A 575 7.87 1.84 10.71
N ALA A 576 7.28 0.77 10.16
CA ALA A 576 8.03 -0.45 9.85
C ALA A 576 9.14 -0.18 8.82
N ILE A 577 8.84 0.57 7.76
CA ILE A 577 9.81 0.99 6.73
C ILE A 577 10.93 1.84 7.36
N ALA A 578 10.59 2.78 8.26
CA ALA A 578 11.57 3.60 8.98
C ALA A 578 12.50 2.77 9.86
N LYS A 579 11.96 1.82 10.64
CA LYS A 579 12.78 0.89 11.43
C LYS A 579 13.74 0.10 10.54
N ALA A 580 13.29 -0.38 9.39
CA ALA A 580 14.14 -1.11 8.46
C ALA A 580 15.23 -0.25 7.81
N ALA A 581 14.92 0.99 7.44
CA ALA A 581 15.90 1.93 6.90
C ALA A 581 17.01 2.24 7.93
N LEU A 582 16.69 2.21 9.21
CA LEU A 582 17.64 2.29 10.33
C LEU A 582 18.32 0.95 10.68
N ARG A 583 18.04 -0.13 9.93
CA ARG A 583 18.52 -1.50 10.17
C ARG A 583 18.07 -2.09 11.52
N GLN A 584 16.87 -1.70 11.99
CA GLN A 584 16.26 -2.12 13.25
C GLN A 584 15.08 -3.09 13.08
N PHE A 585 14.66 -3.36 11.84
CA PHE A 585 13.62 -4.34 11.54
C PHE A 585 14.22 -5.74 11.41
N ARG A 586 13.54 -6.76 11.94
CA ARG A 586 13.97 -8.17 11.88
C ARG A 586 13.03 -8.97 10.98
N PRO A 587 13.44 -9.32 9.74
CA PRO A 587 12.62 -10.15 8.86
C PRO A 587 12.62 -11.63 9.30
N ALA A 588 11.69 -12.39 8.73
CA ALA A 588 11.67 -13.86 8.78
C ALA A 588 12.36 -14.46 7.55
N GLY A 589 12.55 -15.78 7.55
CA GLY A 589 13.11 -16.53 6.42
C GLY A 589 14.63 -16.47 6.25
N GLU A 590 15.35 -15.87 7.21
CA GLU A 590 16.82 -15.88 7.23
C GLU A 590 17.38 -17.30 7.46
N ARG A 591 18.62 -17.53 7.02
CA ARG A 591 19.25 -18.87 6.97
C ARG A 591 20.44 -19.03 7.90
N ASP A 592 20.65 -18.08 8.81
CA ASP A 592 21.82 -18.06 9.72
C ASP A 592 21.93 -19.36 10.55
N LEU A 593 20.81 -20.01 10.86
CA LEU A 593 20.79 -21.26 11.64
C LEU A 593 21.44 -22.46 10.94
N ILE A 594 21.61 -22.41 9.62
CA ILE A 594 22.10 -23.54 8.80
C ILE A 594 23.31 -23.19 7.94
N ILE A 595 23.89 -22.02 8.17
CA ILE A 595 25.12 -21.59 7.50
C ILE A 595 26.20 -21.53 8.58
N GLY A 596 27.30 -22.27 8.38
CA GLY A 596 28.45 -22.17 9.27
C GLY A 596 28.92 -20.72 9.32
N ILE A 597 28.94 -20.13 10.52
CA ILE A 597 29.40 -18.77 10.76
C ILE A 597 30.77 -18.62 10.08
N LYS A 598 30.88 -17.68 9.13
CA LYS A 598 32.17 -17.27 8.57
C LYS A 598 32.76 -16.16 9.42
#